data_AF-A0AAU0MBQ9-F1
#
_entry.id   AF-A0AAU0MBQ9-F1
#
_cell.length_a   1.000
_cell.length_b   1.000
_cell.length_c   1.000
_cell.angle_alpha   90.00
_cell.angle_beta   90.00
_cell.angle_gamma   90.00
#
_symmetry.space_group_name_H-M   'P 1'
#
loop_
_entity.id
_entity.type
_entity.pdbx_description
1 polymer ?
#
loop_
_entity_poly.entity_id
_entity_poly.type
_entity_poly.pdbx_seq_one_letter_code
_entity_poly.pdbx_strand_id
1 'polypeptide(L)' 'MSNEIEFVKGVDKLHAFYTEHVRMLAHAYDLTDKQAATLLDEYGFHNVARSILYPPRVQEIPGSWDEAQGSASS' A
#
# COMPACT_ATOMS: atom_id res chain seq x y z
N MET A 1 -15.44 -15.06 -9.87
CA MET A 1 -14.65 -14.94 -8.63
C MET A 1 -13.24 -14.36 -8.86
N SER A 2 -12.61 -14.49 -10.04
CA SER A 2 -11.28 -13.89 -10.31
C SER A 2 -11.26 -12.37 -10.19
N ASN A 3 -12.22 -11.68 -10.81
CA ASN A 3 -12.23 -10.22 -10.91
C ASN A 3 -12.39 -9.52 -9.55
N GLU A 4 -13.16 -10.10 -8.62
CA GLU A 4 -13.33 -9.58 -7.26
C GLU A 4 -12.03 -9.68 -6.45
N ILE A 5 -11.31 -10.80 -6.59
CA ILE A 5 -10.01 -11.00 -5.93
C ILE A 5 -8.96 -10.04 -6.50
N GLU A 6 -8.93 -9.85 -7.82
CA GLU A 6 -8.02 -8.89 -8.46
C GLU A 6 -8.33 -7.45 -8.07
N PHE A 7 -9.61 -7.09 -7.94
CA PHE A 7 -10.03 -5.79 -7.43
C PHE A 7 -9.51 -5.54 -6.02
N VAL A 8 -9.70 -6.49 -5.09
CA VAL A 8 -9.19 -6.37 -3.71
C VAL A 8 -7.67 -6.21 -3.67
N LYS A 9 -6.94 -6.99 -4.49
CA LYS A 9 -5.48 -6.82 -4.63
C LYS A 9 -5.09 -5.43 -5.16
N GLY A 10 -5.87 -4.87 -6.08
CA GLY A 10 -5.67 -3.51 -6.59
C GLY A 10 -5.87 -2.46 -5.51
N VAL A 11 -6.93 -2.58 -4.70
CA VAL A 11 -7.21 -1.68 -3.58
C VAL A 11 -6.10 -1.72 -2.54
N ASP A 12 -5.58 -2.92 -2.20
CA ASP A 12 -4.49 -3.07 -1.23
C ASP A 12 -3.21 -2.36 -1.69
N LYS A 13 -2.85 -2.49 -2.97
CA LYS A 13 -1.72 -1.74 -3.56
C LYS A 13 -1.93 -0.23 -3.48
N LEU A 14 -3.11 0.27 -3.86
CA LEU A 14 -3.42 1.70 -3.78
C LEU A 14 -3.32 2.23 -2.35
N HIS A 15 -3.79 1.46 -1.39
CA HIS A 15 -3.71 1.79 0.02
C HIS A 15 -2.26 1.86 0.53
N ALA A 16 -1.39 0.95 0.10
CA ALA A 16 0.04 0.99 0.41
C ALA A 16 0.72 2.24 -0.16
N PHE A 17 0.45 2.60 -1.42
CA PHE A 17 0.99 3.82 -2.04
C PHE A 17 0.53 5.08 -1.32
N TYR A 18 -0.76 5.19 -1.04
CA TYR A 18 -1.32 6.33 -0.30
C TYR A 18 -0.69 6.47 1.09
N THR A 19 -0.52 5.36 1.81
CA THR A 19 0.11 5.37 3.14
C THR A 19 1.53 5.90 3.08
N GLU A 20 2.31 5.51 2.06
CA GLU A 20 3.68 6.00 1.89
C GLU A 20 3.73 7.49 1.55
N HIS A 21 2.81 7.99 0.71
CA HIS A 21 2.71 9.42 0.44
C HIS A 21 2.39 10.23 1.70
N VAL A 22 1.53 9.70 2.59
CA VAL A 22 1.22 10.36 3.86
C VAL A 22 2.44 10.37 4.79
N ARG A 23 3.24 9.30 4.83
CA ARG A 23 4.53 9.34 5.53
C ARG A 23 5.43 10.41 4.96
N MET A 24 5.69 10.39 3.65
CA MET A 24 6.55 11.38 3.01
C MET A 24 6.10 12.81 3.33
N LEU A 25 4.78 13.07 3.34
CA LEU A 25 4.23 14.35 3.75
C LEU A 25 4.53 14.66 5.22
N ALA A 26 4.30 13.72 6.14
CA ALA A 26 4.65 13.91 7.55
C ALA A 26 6.13 14.30 7.75
N HIS A 27 7.04 13.58 7.08
CA HIS A 27 8.48 13.86 7.12
C HIS A 27 8.82 15.23 6.54
N ALA A 28 8.14 15.69 5.49
CA ALA A 28 8.32 17.03 4.92
C ALA A 28 7.91 18.16 5.88
N TYR A 29 7.11 17.86 6.90
CA TYR A 29 6.70 18.78 7.97
C TYR A 29 7.41 18.49 9.30
N ASP A 30 8.53 17.77 9.26
CA ASP A 30 9.33 17.38 10.44
C ASP A 30 8.54 16.60 11.51
N LEU A 31 7.49 15.87 11.09
CA LEU A 31 6.72 14.99 11.97
C LEU A 31 7.25 13.56 11.91
N THR A 32 7.45 12.96 13.07
CA THR A 32 7.65 11.50 13.15
C THR A 32 6.36 10.76 12.78
N ASP A 33 6.48 9.52 12.29
CA ASP A 33 5.35 8.64 12.01
C ASP A 33 4.36 8.55 13.19
N LYS A 34 4.86 8.56 14.43
CA LYS A 34 4.03 8.55 15.63
C LYS A 34 3.24 9.83 15.83
N GLN A 35 3.88 10.99 15.66
CA GLN A 35 3.20 12.29 15.77
C GLN A 35 2.14 12.46 14.68
N ALA A 36 2.48 12.09 13.44
CA ALA A 36 1.53 12.10 12.34
C ALA A 36 0.35 11.17 12.59
N ALA A 37 0.61 9.95 13.08
CA ALA A 37 -0.46 9.01 13.44
C ALA A 37 -1.37 9.55 14.55
N THR A 38 -0.82 10.13 15.61
CA THR A 38 -1.63 10.77 16.68
C THR A 38 -2.49 11.90 16.11
N LEU A 39 -1.90 12.81 15.32
CA LEU A 39 -2.64 13.91 14.71
C LEU A 39 -3.76 13.41 13.78
N LEU A 40 -3.47 12.42 12.94
CA LEU A 40 -4.47 11.83 12.05
C LEU A 40 -5.61 11.17 12.82
N ASP A 41 -5.30 10.49 13.93
CA ASP A 41 -6.30 9.86 14.79
C ASP A 41 -7.23 10.89 15.46
N GLU A 42 -6.67 12.00 15.96
CA GLU A 42 -7.41 13.11 16.55
C GLU A 42 -8.40 13.76 15.57
N TYR A 43 -8.07 13.78 14.28
CA TYR A 43 -8.92 14.33 13.22
C TYR A 43 -9.85 13.27 12.57
N GLY A 44 -9.87 12.04 13.07
CA GLY A 44 -10.78 10.98 12.62
C GLY A 44 -10.26 10.13 11.46
N PHE A 45 -9.00 10.28 11.05
CA PHE A 45 -8.36 9.48 10.00
C PHE A 45 -7.78 8.16 10.56
N HIS A 46 -8.57 7.42 11.33
CA HIS A 46 -8.13 6.26 12.12
C HIS A 46 -7.45 5.16 11.29
N ASN A 47 -7.95 4.89 10.08
CA ASN A 47 -7.38 3.91 9.16
C ASN A 47 -6.00 4.33 8.67
N VAL A 48 -5.81 5.62 8.37
CA VAL A 48 -4.52 6.18 7.92
C VAL A 48 -3.53 6.21 9.07
N ALA A 49 -3.96 6.68 10.25
CA ALA A 49 -3.16 6.71 11.47
C ALA A 49 -2.59 5.31 11.80
N ARG A 50 -3.45 4.28 11.74
CA ARG A 50 -3.02 2.89 11.96
C ARG A 50 -2.03 2.42 10.89
N SER A 51 -2.28 2.75 9.63
CA SER A 51 -1.48 2.25 8.50
C SER A 51 -0.07 2.87 8.45
N ILE A 52 0.08 4.10 8.93
CA ILE A 52 1.40 4.73 9.10
C ILE A 52 2.24 4.00 10.15
N LEU A 53 1.62 3.56 11.24
CA LEU A 53 2.34 2.82 12.29
C LEU A 53 2.60 1.36 11.93
N TYR A 54 1.68 0.77 11.17
CA TYR A 54 1.67 -0.66 10.84
C TYR A 54 1.40 -0.82 9.34
N PRO A 55 2.42 -0.58 8.49
CA PRO A 55 2.23 -0.75 7.05
C PRO A 55 1.84 -2.20 6.75
N PRO A 56 0.94 -2.43 5.79
CA PRO A 56 0.70 -3.77 5.28
C PRO A 56 2.04 -4.38 4.86
N ARG A 57 2.34 -5.59 5.34
CA ARG A 57 3.46 -6.34 4.78
C ARG A 57 3.05 -6.70 3.37
N VAL A 58 3.53 -5.96 2.38
CA VAL A 58 3.41 -6.36 0.98
C VAL A 58 4.10 -7.71 0.89
N GLN A 59 3.30 -8.76 0.82
CA GLN A 59 3.82 -10.08 0.53
C GLN A 59 4.23 -10.01 -0.94
N GLU A 60 5.52 -9.81 -1.20
CA GLU A 60 6.07 -9.93 -2.54
C GLU A 60 5.70 -11.32 -3.05
N ILE A 61 4.76 -11.39 -4.00
CA ILE A 61 4.48 -12.63 -4.71
C ILE A 61 5.65 -12.78 -5.69
N PRO A 62 6.52 -13.80 -5.56
CA PRO A 62 7.60 -14.03 -6.51
C PRO A 62 7.01 -14.13 -7.92
N GLY A 63 7.62 -13.44 -8.88
CA GLY A 63 7.06 -13.10 -10.19
C GLY A 63 6.31 -14.22 -10.92
N SER A 64 5.13 -13.90 -11.43
CA SER A 64 4.35 -14.74 -12.35
C SER A 64 3.92 -13.92 -13.57
N TRP A 65 4.87 -13.18 -14.15
CA TRP A 65 4.67 -12.48 -15.44
C TRP A 65 5.71 -12.85 -16.51
N ASP A 66 6.63 -13.80 -16.24
CA ASP A 66 7.71 -14.17 -17.18
C ASP A 66 7.45 -15.41 -18.06
N GLU A 67 6.28 -16.05 -18.03
CA GLU A 67 6.02 -17.28 -18.83
C GLU A 67 4.86 -17.16 -19.83
N ALA A 68 4.79 -16.06 -20.60
CA ALA A 68 3.83 -15.95 -21.71
C ALA A 68 4.42 -15.47 -23.05
N GLN A 69 5.75 -15.41 -23.21
CA GLN A 69 6.39 -15.12 -24.50
C GLN A 69 7.45 -16.17 -24.82
N GLY A 70 7.00 -17.40 -25.11
CA GLY A 70 7.89 -18.51 -25.39
C GLY A 70 7.21 -19.74 -25.99
N SER A 71 6.26 -19.57 -26.90
CA SER A 71 5.85 -20.66 -27.80
C SER A 71 5.09 -20.15 -29.03
N ALA A 72 5.84 -19.71 -30.03
CA ALA A 72 5.38 -19.73 -31.41
C ALA A 72 6.54 -20.16 -32.30
N SER A 73 6.84 -21.46 -32.23
CA SER A 73 7.59 -22.16 -33.26
C SER A 73 6.60 -22.68 -34.30
N SER A 74 6.71 -22.22 -35.55
CA SER A 74 6.46 -22.97 -36.78
C SER A 74 6.95 -22.16 -37.97
#